data_AF-A0A4U0W830-F1
#
_entry.id   AF-A0A4U0W830-F1
#
_cell.length_a   1.000
_cell.length_b   1.000
_cell.length_c   1.000
_cell.angle_alpha   90.00
_cell.angle_beta   90.00
_cell.angle_gamma   90.00
#
_symmetry.space_group_name_H-M   'P 1'
#
loop_
_entity.id
_entity.type
_entity.pdbx_description
1 polymer ?
#
loop_
_entity_poly.entity_id
_entity_poly.type
_entity_poly.pdbx_seq_one_letter_code
_entity_poly.pdbx_strand_id
1 'polypeptide(L)'
;MFAQTLGAFCASGVVYANYKSAIDVFEGGADIRTVGLNTSSAGIFCTYPAPFMTKTGQFFSEFIASTLLMFLIYALKDDGNLGAGNLTPLGLFFIIFGIGACFGWETGYAINLARDFGPRLMSYFLGYGHGVWSAGNYYFWVPMVAPFFGCTFGGWLYDMFLFTGESPINTPWMGLRRLVQPGRANSVSSSQV
;
A
#
# COMPACT_ATOMS: atom_id res chain seq x y z
N MET A 1 9.30 -8.44 -1.02
CA MET A 1 9.18 -7.41 -2.08
C MET A 1 9.27 -7.98 -3.48
N PHE A 2 10.39 -8.55 -3.92
CA PHE A 2 10.54 -9.06 -5.30
C PHE A 2 9.40 -9.98 -5.76
N ALA A 3 9.07 -11.01 -4.97
CA ALA A 3 7.98 -11.94 -5.29
C ALA A 3 6.60 -11.26 -5.39
N GLN A 4 6.32 -10.27 -4.53
CA GLN A 4 5.05 -9.53 -4.56
C GLN A 4 4.95 -8.66 -5.81
N THR A 5 6.03 -7.96 -6.16
CA THR A 5 6.09 -7.13 -7.37
C THR A 5 5.96 -7.98 -8.63
N LEU A 6 6.67 -9.11 -8.71
CA LEU A 6 6.56 -10.05 -9.84
C LEU A 6 5.17 -10.66 -9.94
N GLY A 7 4.57 -11.04 -8.81
CA GLY A 7 3.19 -11.52 -8.76
C GLY A 7 2.19 -10.49 -9.28
N ALA A 8 2.29 -9.23 -8.84
CA ALA A 8 1.42 -8.16 -9.31
C ALA A 8 1.65 -7.82 -10.79
N PHE A 9 2.90 -7.87 -11.27
CA PHE A 9 3.26 -7.74 -12.67
C PHE A 9 2.59 -8.83 -13.53
N CYS A 10 2.72 -10.10 -13.16
CA CYS A 10 2.10 -11.21 -13.87
C CYS A 10 0.56 -11.14 -13.83
N ALA A 11 -0.02 -10.82 -12.66
CA ALA A 11 -1.45 -10.64 -12.50
C ALA A 11 -2.01 -9.54 -13.43
N SER A 12 -1.29 -8.42 -13.55
CA SER A 12 -1.64 -7.35 -14.50
C SER A 12 -1.67 -7.84 -15.95
N GLY A 13 -0.73 -8.71 -16.34
CA GLY A 13 -0.71 -9.31 -17.67
C GLY A 13 -1.91 -10.24 -17.92
N VAL A 14 -2.28 -11.04 -16.92
CA VAL A 14 -3.47 -11.91 -17.00
C VAL A 14 -4.75 -11.08 -17.13
N VAL A 15 -4.90 -10.01 -16.34
CA VAL A 15 -6.05 -9.09 -16.44
C VAL A 15 -6.10 -8.43 -17.82
N TYR A 16 -4.97 -7.94 -18.33
CA TYR A 16 -4.91 -7.36 -19.67
C TYR A 16 -5.31 -8.38 -20.74
N ALA A 17 -4.78 -9.61 -20.69
CA ALA A 17 -5.13 -10.65 -21.65
C ALA A 17 -6.63 -10.96 -21.63
N ASN A 18 -7.25 -10.99 -20.45
CA ASN A 18 -8.69 -11.20 -20.31
C ASN A 18 -9.52 -10.04 -20.89
N TYR A 19 -9.08 -8.79 -20.67
CA TYR A 19 -9.82 -7.59 -21.09
C TYR A 19 -9.37 -7.00 -22.42
N LYS A 20 -8.44 -7.63 -23.14
CA LYS A 20 -7.83 -7.05 -24.35
C LYS A 20 -8.86 -6.56 -25.36
N SER A 21 -9.86 -7.37 -25.71
CA SER A 21 -10.89 -6.97 -26.67
C SER A 21 -11.72 -5.77 -26.19
N ALA A 22 -12.01 -5.69 -24.89
CA ALA A 22 -12.74 -4.57 -24.31
C ALA A 22 -11.90 -3.29 -24.30
N ILE A 23 -10.61 -3.41 -23.97
CA ILE A 23 -9.65 -2.31 -24.01
C ILE A 23 -9.49 -1.81 -25.46
N ASP A 24 -9.36 -2.70 -26.43
CA ASP A 24 -9.24 -2.35 -27.85
C ASP A 24 -10.45 -1.53 -28.34
N VAL A 25 -11.66 -1.93 -27.95
CA VAL A 25 -12.89 -1.19 -28.28
C VAL A 25 -12.95 0.16 -27.55
N PHE A 26 -12.61 0.19 -26.27
CA PHE A 26 -12.70 1.41 -25.45
C PHE A 26 -11.66 2.47 -25.83
N GLU A 27 -10.44 2.05 -26.16
CA GLU A 27 -9.35 2.94 -26.55
C GLU A 27 -9.34 3.25 -28.06
N GLY A 28 -10.20 2.59 -28.84
CA GLY A 28 -10.42 2.90 -30.26
C GLY A 28 -9.52 2.15 -31.24
N GLY A 29 -8.85 1.08 -30.82
CA GLY A 29 -8.04 0.23 -31.70
C GLY A 29 -7.18 -0.80 -30.97
N ALA A 30 -6.73 -1.82 -31.72
CA ALA A 30 -5.94 -2.94 -31.20
C ALA A 30 -4.54 -2.54 -30.68
N ASP A 31 -4.00 -1.44 -31.21
CA ASP A 31 -2.65 -0.94 -30.94
C ASP A 31 -2.66 0.40 -30.20
N ILE A 32 -3.81 0.80 -29.65
CA ILE A 32 -3.98 2.09 -28.96
C ILE A 32 -4.01 1.85 -27.45
N ARG A 33 -3.02 2.39 -26.74
CA ARG A 33 -2.92 2.34 -25.28
C ARG A 33 -2.65 3.74 -24.74
N THR A 34 -3.58 4.28 -23.98
CA THR A 34 -3.59 5.69 -23.61
C THR A 34 -3.49 5.91 -22.10
N VAL A 35 -2.86 7.01 -21.72
CA VAL A 35 -2.70 7.43 -20.31
C VAL A 35 -3.22 8.86 -20.17
N GLY A 36 -4.16 9.09 -19.26
CA GLY A 36 -4.66 10.43 -18.91
C GLY A 36 -5.69 11.04 -19.87
N LEU A 37 -6.05 10.37 -20.95
CA LEU A 37 -7.18 10.73 -21.82
C LEU A 37 -8.51 10.20 -21.26
N ASN A 38 -9.64 10.71 -21.75
CA ASN A 38 -10.97 10.20 -21.34
C ASN A 38 -11.19 8.72 -21.70
N THR A 39 -10.47 8.24 -22.72
CA THR A 39 -10.45 6.83 -23.14
C THR A 39 -9.30 6.04 -22.51
N SER A 40 -8.61 6.59 -21.51
CA SER A 40 -7.47 5.94 -20.86
C SER A 40 -7.88 4.71 -20.06
N SER A 41 -7.39 3.55 -20.46
CA SER A 41 -7.57 2.30 -19.70
C SER A 41 -6.45 2.02 -18.69
N ALA A 42 -5.38 2.84 -18.66
CA ALA A 42 -4.21 2.64 -17.80
C ALA A 42 -4.54 2.54 -16.29
N GLY A 43 -5.61 3.22 -15.84
CA GLY A 43 -6.07 3.23 -14.45
C GLY A 43 -6.61 1.88 -13.95
N ILE A 44 -6.85 0.92 -14.85
CA ILE A 44 -7.19 -0.47 -14.48
C ILE A 44 -6.01 -1.14 -13.76
N PHE A 45 -4.78 -0.81 -14.14
CA PHE A 45 -3.58 -1.54 -13.71
C PHE A 45 -2.88 -0.88 -12.53
N CYS A 46 -2.63 0.42 -12.62
CA CYS A 46 -1.91 1.19 -11.60
C CYS A 46 -2.65 2.50 -11.31
N THR A 47 -2.33 3.13 -10.19
CA THR A 47 -3.07 4.31 -9.75
C THR A 47 -2.55 5.58 -10.41
N TYR A 48 -3.46 6.53 -10.61
CA TYR A 48 -3.17 7.87 -11.08
C TYR A 48 -3.95 8.86 -10.21
N PRO A 49 -3.38 10.02 -9.88
CA PRO A 49 -4.02 10.96 -8.99
C PRO A 49 -5.11 11.73 -9.74
N ALA A 50 -6.12 12.18 -9.02
CA ALA A 50 -7.14 13.06 -9.58
C ALA A 50 -6.51 14.38 -10.09
N PRO A 51 -7.07 15.02 -11.13
CA PRO A 51 -6.44 16.17 -11.79
C PRO A 51 -6.15 17.38 -10.89
N PHE A 52 -6.92 17.56 -9.82
CA PHE A 52 -6.77 18.67 -8.87
C PHE A 52 -5.71 18.44 -7.80
N MET A 53 -5.13 17.24 -7.71
CA MET A 53 -4.24 16.87 -6.61
C MET A 53 -2.84 17.48 -6.78
N THR A 54 -2.43 18.26 -5.78
CA THR A 54 -1.04 18.72 -5.65
C THR A 54 -0.11 17.57 -5.22
N LYS A 55 1.20 17.71 -5.43
CA LYS A 55 2.17 16.68 -4.99
C LYS A 55 2.14 16.40 -3.50
N THR A 56 2.05 17.45 -2.69
CA THR A 56 1.92 17.33 -1.25
C THR A 56 0.62 16.59 -0.89
N GLY A 57 -0.49 16.92 -1.55
CA GLY A 57 -1.76 16.22 -1.36
C GLY A 57 -1.68 14.74 -1.73
N GLN A 58 -1.05 14.42 -2.86
CA GLN A 58 -0.85 13.03 -3.31
C GLN A 58 -0.11 12.20 -2.25
N PHE A 59 1.02 12.73 -1.75
CA PHE A 59 1.80 12.07 -0.72
C PHE A 59 1.01 11.91 0.58
N PHE A 60 0.32 12.96 1.02
CA PHE A 60 -0.43 12.95 2.27
C PHE A 60 -1.63 11.98 2.23
N SER A 61 -2.32 11.91 1.09
CA SER A 61 -3.43 10.99 0.85
C SER A 61 -2.97 9.52 0.98
N GLU A 62 -1.89 9.14 0.28
CA GLU A 62 -1.30 7.79 0.38
C GLU A 62 -0.74 7.50 1.78
N PHE A 63 -0.15 8.51 2.44
CA PHE A 63 0.35 8.39 3.81
C PHE A 63 -0.79 8.08 4.79
N ILE A 64 -1.90 8.83 4.76
CA ILE A 64 -3.05 8.60 5.66
C ILE A 64 -3.66 7.23 5.40
N ALA A 65 -3.95 6.90 4.14
CA ALA A 65 -4.58 5.63 3.80
C ALA A 65 -3.71 4.43 4.26
N SER A 66 -2.40 4.52 4.09
CA SER A 66 -1.44 3.49 4.54
C SER A 66 -1.28 3.45 6.06
N THR A 67 -1.35 4.61 6.73
CA THR A 67 -1.37 4.71 8.21
C THR A 67 -2.57 3.97 8.77
N LEU A 68 -3.77 4.25 8.25
CA LEU A 68 -5.00 3.59 8.66
C LEU A 68 -4.97 2.09 8.38
N LEU A 69 -4.49 1.69 7.19
CA LEU A 69 -4.32 0.28 6.83
C LEU A 69 -3.48 -0.44 7.89
N MET A 70 -2.28 0.06 8.20
CA MET A 70 -1.36 -0.65 9.07
C MET A 70 -1.81 -0.62 10.54
N PHE A 71 -2.34 0.51 11.00
CA PHE A 71 -2.91 0.64 12.35
C PHE A 71 -4.02 -0.40 12.57
N LEU A 72 -4.96 -0.52 11.63
CA LEU A 72 -6.09 -1.45 11.75
C LEU A 72 -5.67 -2.91 11.53
N ILE A 73 -4.64 -3.18 10.72
CA ILE A 73 -4.05 -4.53 10.63
C ILE A 73 -3.51 -4.98 11.99
N TYR A 74 -2.77 -4.12 12.69
CA TYR A 74 -2.31 -4.45 14.04
C TYR A 74 -3.47 -4.66 15.01
N ALA A 75 -4.47 -3.78 14.98
CA ALA A 75 -5.67 -3.93 15.82
C ALA A 75 -6.41 -5.25 15.59
N LEU A 76 -6.53 -5.70 14.33
CA LEU A 76 -7.15 -6.99 14.00
C LEU A 76 -6.32 -8.20 14.43
N LYS A 77 -4.99 -8.06 14.45
CA LYS A 77 -4.05 -9.15 14.71
C LYS A 77 -3.61 -9.28 16.16
N ASP A 78 -3.90 -8.28 16.98
CA ASP A 78 -3.55 -8.27 18.39
C ASP A 78 -4.61 -9.00 19.23
N ASP A 79 -4.28 -10.22 19.66
CA ASP A 79 -5.14 -11.03 20.54
C ASP A 79 -5.19 -10.48 21.99
N GLY A 80 -4.30 -9.53 22.36
CA GLY A 80 -4.40 -8.75 23.59
C GLY A 80 -5.42 -7.62 23.52
N ASN A 81 -5.92 -7.33 22.32
CA ASN A 81 -7.07 -6.48 22.04
C ASN A 81 -8.27 -7.36 21.59
N LEU A 82 -9.34 -6.76 21.07
CA LEU A 82 -10.41 -7.46 20.34
C LEU A 82 -9.94 -7.96 18.96
N GLY A 83 -8.96 -8.86 18.93
CA GLY A 83 -8.44 -9.48 17.73
C GLY A 83 -9.52 -10.26 16.95
N ALA A 84 -9.37 -10.34 15.63
CA ALA A 84 -10.37 -10.97 14.75
C ALA A 84 -10.17 -12.49 14.59
N GLY A 85 -9.07 -13.07 15.10
CA GLY A 85 -8.78 -14.50 15.00
C GLY A 85 -8.95 -15.03 13.56
N ASN A 86 -9.77 -16.07 13.40
CA ASN A 86 -10.04 -16.68 12.09
C ASN A 86 -10.80 -15.77 11.11
N LEU A 87 -11.45 -14.70 11.60
CA LEU A 87 -12.15 -13.72 10.77
C LEU A 87 -11.23 -12.61 10.25
N THR A 88 -9.93 -12.65 10.56
CA THR A 88 -8.93 -11.68 10.06
C THR A 88 -9.05 -11.40 8.56
N PRO A 89 -9.20 -12.40 7.65
CA PRO A 89 -9.31 -12.11 6.22
C PRO A 89 -10.55 -11.28 5.86
N LEU A 90 -11.68 -11.54 6.53
CA LEU A 90 -12.91 -10.79 6.34
C LEU A 90 -12.78 -9.36 6.92
N GLY A 91 -12.14 -9.21 8.08
CA GLY A 91 -11.82 -7.90 8.65
C GLY A 91 -10.93 -7.08 7.72
N LEU A 92 -9.90 -7.71 7.14
CA LEU A 92 -9.00 -7.06 6.18
C LEU A 92 -9.73 -6.62 4.90
N PHE A 93 -10.69 -7.42 4.42
CA PHE A 93 -11.56 -7.03 3.31
C PHE A 93 -12.32 -5.73 3.63
N PHE A 94 -12.97 -5.64 4.79
CA PHE A 94 -13.70 -4.43 5.16
C PHE A 94 -12.79 -3.21 5.39
N ILE A 95 -11.58 -3.40 5.90
CA ILE A 95 -10.58 -2.32 6.00
C ILE A 95 -10.24 -1.77 4.62
N ILE A 96 -9.84 -2.65 3.69
CA ILE A 96 -9.43 -2.24 2.34
C ILE A 96 -10.62 -1.61 1.60
N PHE A 97 -11.82 -2.19 1.73
CA PHE A 97 -13.05 -1.64 1.18
C PHE A 97 -13.35 -0.24 1.73
N GLY A 98 -13.28 -0.06 3.05
CA GLY A 98 -13.54 1.23 3.70
C GLY A 98 -12.52 2.30 3.29
N ILE A 99 -11.23 1.94 3.21
CA ILE A 99 -10.18 2.83 2.72
C ILE A 99 -10.45 3.23 1.27
N GLY A 100 -10.80 2.28 0.40
CA GLY A 100 -11.16 2.56 -0.99
C GLY A 100 -12.38 3.48 -1.11
N ALA A 101 -13.40 3.27 -0.29
CA ALA A 101 -14.62 4.08 -0.30
C ALA A 101 -14.39 5.51 0.22
N CYS A 102 -13.56 5.70 1.24
CA CYS A 102 -13.36 7.00 1.90
C CYS A 102 -12.18 7.80 1.34
N PHE A 103 -11.09 7.14 0.95
CA PHE A 103 -9.82 7.76 0.57
C PHE A 103 -9.40 7.43 -0.87
N GLY A 104 -10.19 6.65 -1.60
CA GLY A 104 -9.80 6.17 -2.92
C GLY A 104 -9.91 7.18 -4.05
N TRP A 105 -10.76 8.20 -3.92
CA TRP A 105 -11.03 9.15 -5.00
C TRP A 105 -9.80 9.97 -5.41
N GLU A 106 -8.97 10.39 -4.45
CA GLU A 106 -7.88 11.32 -4.70
C GLU A 106 -6.70 10.69 -5.44
N THR A 107 -6.33 9.47 -5.06
CA THR A 107 -5.07 8.82 -5.45
C THR A 107 -5.23 7.37 -5.89
N GLY A 108 -6.44 6.80 -5.79
CA GLY A 108 -6.70 5.40 -6.10
C GLY A 108 -6.26 4.42 -5.00
N TYR A 109 -5.98 4.92 -3.78
CA TYR A 109 -5.61 4.14 -2.59
C TYR A 109 -4.57 3.05 -2.92
N ALA A 110 -3.42 3.45 -3.45
CA ALA A 110 -2.39 2.51 -3.85
C ALA A 110 -1.90 1.70 -2.65
N ILE A 111 -1.61 2.36 -1.52
CA ILE A 111 -1.28 1.83 -0.17
C ILE A 111 -0.23 0.72 -0.11
N ASN A 112 0.39 0.40 -1.25
CA ASN A 112 1.25 -0.75 -1.45
C ASN A 112 2.08 -0.57 -2.74
N LEU A 113 3.41 -0.56 -2.58
CA LEU A 113 4.35 -0.43 -3.69
C LEU A 113 4.18 -1.53 -4.75
N ALA A 114 4.04 -2.79 -4.35
CA ALA A 114 3.95 -3.91 -5.30
C ALA A 114 2.66 -3.85 -6.14
N ARG A 115 1.54 -3.46 -5.51
CA ARG A 115 0.23 -3.26 -6.16
C ARG A 115 0.25 -2.13 -7.20
N ASP A 116 1.13 -1.15 -7.07
CA ASP A 116 1.25 -0.08 -8.06
C ASP A 116 2.39 -0.32 -9.06
N PHE A 117 3.60 -0.56 -8.58
CA PHE A 117 4.80 -0.63 -9.41
C PHE A 117 4.80 -1.83 -10.38
N GLY A 118 4.40 -3.02 -9.92
CA GLY A 118 4.36 -4.21 -10.76
C GLY A 118 3.44 -4.03 -11.98
N PRO A 119 2.15 -3.68 -11.77
CA PRO A 119 1.23 -3.39 -12.87
C PRO A 119 1.64 -2.19 -13.73
N ARG A 120 2.26 -1.15 -13.14
CA ARG A 120 2.79 0.00 -13.89
C ARG A 120 3.92 -0.40 -14.85
N LEU A 121 4.79 -1.31 -14.42
CA LEU A 121 5.83 -1.85 -15.28
C LEU A 121 5.23 -2.72 -16.39
N MET A 122 4.21 -3.54 -16.07
CA MET A 122 3.49 -4.32 -17.07
C MET A 122 2.83 -3.41 -18.12
N SER A 123 2.09 -2.38 -17.70
CA SER A 123 1.44 -1.44 -18.64
C SER A 123 2.46 -0.72 -19.52
N TYR A 124 3.65 -0.40 -19.02
CA TYR A 124 4.74 0.09 -19.86
C TYR A 124 5.10 -0.90 -21.00
N PHE A 125 5.28 -2.18 -20.69
CA PHE A 125 5.58 -3.22 -21.69
C PHE A 125 4.41 -3.51 -22.65
N LEU A 126 3.18 -3.28 -22.21
CA LEU A 126 1.97 -3.45 -23.04
C LEU A 126 1.75 -2.32 -24.05
N GLY A 127 2.60 -1.28 -24.04
CA GLY A 127 2.56 -0.21 -25.03
C GLY A 127 1.89 1.08 -24.57
N TYR A 128 1.53 1.23 -23.28
CA TYR A 128 1.02 2.50 -22.74
C TYR A 128 2.07 3.63 -22.76
N GLY A 129 3.33 3.30 -23.02
CA GLY A 129 4.42 4.25 -23.23
C GLY A 129 4.83 5.01 -21.97
N HIS A 130 5.63 6.06 -22.14
CA HIS A 130 6.21 6.81 -21.03
C HIS A 130 5.20 7.58 -20.18
N GLY A 131 3.95 7.73 -20.65
CA GLY A 131 2.86 8.36 -19.90
C GLY A 131 2.62 7.71 -18.54
N VAL A 132 2.86 6.40 -18.41
CA VAL A 132 2.69 5.68 -17.13
C VAL A 132 3.65 6.17 -16.04
N TRP A 133 4.75 6.83 -16.41
CA TRP A 133 5.75 7.37 -15.49
C TRP A 133 5.61 8.89 -15.29
N SER A 134 5.19 9.63 -16.32
CA SER A 134 5.10 11.10 -16.28
C SER A 134 3.73 11.64 -15.84
N ALA A 135 2.66 10.84 -15.95
CA ALA A 135 1.31 11.26 -15.57
C ALA A 135 1.21 11.71 -14.10
N GLY A 136 0.31 12.66 -13.86
CA GLY A 136 0.13 13.26 -12.54
C GLY A 136 1.37 14.02 -12.04
N ASN A 137 2.17 14.59 -12.94
CA ASN A 137 3.44 15.27 -12.66
C ASN A 137 4.49 14.32 -12.05
N TYR A 138 4.73 13.15 -12.64
CA TYR A 138 5.55 12.08 -12.06
C TYR A 138 4.96 11.53 -10.76
N TYR A 139 3.73 11.03 -10.80
CA TYR A 139 3.08 10.44 -9.62
C TYR A 139 3.68 9.11 -9.18
N PHE A 140 4.27 8.33 -10.11
CA PHE A 140 4.68 6.94 -9.88
C PHE A 140 5.49 6.68 -8.61
N TRP A 141 6.33 7.62 -8.18
CA TRP A 141 7.18 7.43 -6.98
C TRP A 141 6.41 7.60 -5.67
N VAL A 142 5.29 8.33 -5.67
CA VAL A 142 4.48 8.59 -4.48
C VAL A 142 3.97 7.27 -3.86
N PRO A 143 3.26 6.38 -4.58
CA PRO A 143 2.82 5.10 -4.04
C PRO A 143 3.98 4.13 -3.75
N MET A 144 5.20 4.43 -4.20
CA MET A 144 6.39 3.65 -3.82
C MET A 144 6.98 4.10 -2.49
N VAL A 145 6.81 5.36 -2.10
CA VAL A 145 7.50 5.95 -0.96
C VAL A 145 6.54 6.24 0.19
N ALA A 146 5.42 6.92 -0.08
CA ALA A 146 4.47 7.34 0.95
C ALA A 146 3.92 6.17 1.79
N PRO A 147 3.59 5.00 1.22
CA PRO A 147 3.11 3.88 2.02
C PRO A 147 4.10 3.36 3.06
N PHE A 148 5.42 3.43 2.82
CA PHE A 148 6.40 3.03 3.83
C PHE A 148 6.33 3.94 5.06
N PHE A 149 6.24 5.26 4.84
CA PHE A 149 6.10 6.21 5.94
C PHE A 149 4.76 6.06 6.65
N GLY A 150 3.67 5.91 5.89
CA GLY A 150 2.33 5.73 6.44
C GLY A 150 2.22 4.44 7.27
N CYS A 151 2.64 3.29 6.73
CA CYS A 151 2.58 2.03 7.47
C CYS A 151 3.44 2.06 8.74
N THR A 152 4.64 2.65 8.66
CA THR A 152 5.52 2.79 9.85
C THR A 152 4.85 3.66 10.90
N PHE A 153 4.25 4.79 10.50
CA PHE A 153 3.55 5.69 11.41
C PHE A 153 2.27 5.06 11.99
N GLY A 154 1.51 4.30 11.19
CA GLY A 154 0.33 3.57 11.67
C GLY A 154 0.67 2.50 12.70
N GLY A 155 1.78 1.78 12.50
CA GLY A 155 2.30 0.86 13.50
C GLY A 155 2.73 1.56 14.78
N TRP A 156 3.45 2.68 14.66
CA TRP A 156 3.84 3.50 15.79
C TRP A 156 2.63 4.01 16.58
N LEU A 157 1.58 4.49 15.91
CA LEU A 157 0.33 4.91 16.56
C LEU A 157 -0.34 3.77 17.33
N TYR A 158 -0.43 2.58 16.73
CA TYR A 158 -1.04 1.44 17.41
C TYR A 158 -0.26 1.07 18.67
N ASP A 159 1.06 1.01 18.55
CA ASP A 159 1.96 0.65 19.63
C ASP A 159 1.91 1.67 20.80
N MET A 160 1.90 2.97 20.47
CA MET A 160 1.81 4.06 21.45
C MET A 160 0.50 4.10 22.24
N PHE A 161 -0.63 3.76 21.61
CA PHE A 161 -1.96 4.07 22.17
C PHE A 161 -2.75 2.84 22.60
N LEU A 162 -2.56 1.68 21.97
CA LEU A 162 -3.41 0.50 22.17
C LEU A 162 -2.62 -0.74 22.58
N PHE A 163 -1.43 -0.94 22.05
CA PHE A 163 -0.65 -2.14 22.36
C PHE A 163 -0.23 -2.15 23.82
N THR A 164 -0.41 -3.28 24.50
CA THR A 164 -0.04 -3.45 25.92
C THR A 164 1.08 -4.46 26.13
N GLY A 165 1.54 -5.12 25.06
CA GLY A 165 2.66 -6.06 25.11
C GLY A 165 4.02 -5.38 25.13
N GLU A 166 5.08 -6.20 25.14
CA GLU A 166 6.45 -5.68 25.04
C GLU A 166 6.73 -5.14 23.64
N SER A 167 6.99 -3.84 23.56
CA SER A 167 7.46 -3.17 22.35
C SER A 167 8.61 -2.22 22.66
N PRO A 168 9.37 -1.77 21.64
CA PRO A 168 10.34 -0.71 21.84
C PRO A 168 9.70 0.49 22.53
N ILE A 169 8.48 0.88 22.17
CA ILE A 169 7.83 2.07 22.72
C ILE A 169 7.39 1.86 24.18
N ASN A 170 6.81 0.71 24.50
CA ASN A 170 6.25 0.42 25.82
C ASN A 170 7.29 -0.07 26.83
N THR A 171 8.58 -0.03 26.49
CA THR A 171 9.68 -0.36 27.40
C THR A 171 10.43 0.89 27.86
N PRO A 172 11.05 0.87 29.06
CA PRO A 172 11.79 2.03 29.57
C PRO A 172 12.84 2.53 28.55
N TRP A 173 12.90 3.85 28.37
CA TRP A 173 13.74 4.52 27.36
C TRP A 173 13.39 4.20 25.90
N MET A 174 12.12 3.88 25.59
CA MET A 174 11.70 3.51 24.22
C MET A 174 12.59 2.42 23.62
N GLY A 175 13.02 1.45 24.44
CA GLY A 175 13.86 0.34 24.00
C GLY A 175 15.31 0.71 23.65
N LEU A 176 15.72 1.98 23.81
CA LEU A 176 17.10 2.45 23.56
C LEU A 176 18.15 1.67 24.35
N ARG A 177 17.78 1.11 25.52
CA ARG A 177 18.66 0.22 26.29
C ARG A 177 19.12 -1.01 25.50
N ARG A 178 18.34 -1.50 24.53
CA ARG A 178 18.70 -2.63 23.66
C ARG A 178 19.82 -2.29 22.69
N LEU A 179 19.96 -1.01 22.31
CA LEU A 179 21.05 -0.53 21.46
C LEU A 179 22.36 -0.29 22.24
N VAL A 180 22.23 0.06 23.53
CA VAL A 180 23.38 0.40 24.39
C VAL A 180 23.91 -0.80 25.19
N GLN A 181 23.08 -1.80 25.49
CA GLN A 181 23.47 -3.00 26.24
C GLN A 181 22.89 -4.29 25.61
N PRO A 182 23.45 -4.76 24.47
CA PRO A 182 22.92 -5.92 23.73
C PRO A 182 22.89 -7.22 24.53
N GLY A 183 23.82 -7.39 25.50
CA GLY A 183 24.05 -8.67 26.20
C GLY A 183 23.14 -8.97 27.40
N ARG A 184 22.36 -8.00 27.91
CA ARG A 184 21.52 -8.17 29.12
C ARG A 184 20.05 -8.43 28.84
N ALA A 185 19.59 -8.26 27.60
CA ALA A 185 18.20 -8.52 27.22
C ALA A 185 17.84 -10.02 27.34
N ASN A 186 18.81 -10.91 27.11
CA ASN A 186 18.59 -12.36 27.12
C ASN A 186 18.51 -12.97 28.53
N SER A 187 18.90 -12.27 29.60
CA SER A 187 18.88 -12.83 30.96
C SER A 187 17.55 -12.64 31.70
N VAL A 188 16.67 -11.74 31.22
CA VAL A 188 15.38 -11.45 31.88
C VAL A 188 14.28 -12.39 31.38
N SER A 189 14.36 -12.84 30.12
CA SER A 189 13.41 -13.81 29.55
C SER A 189 13.55 -15.21 30.18
N SER A 190 14.73 -15.58 30.69
CA SER A 190 15.01 -16.88 31.30
C SER A 190 14.59 -17.02 32.77
N SER A 191 14.07 -15.96 33.40
CA SER A 191 13.65 -15.96 34.82
C SER A 191 12.13 -15.97 35.04
N GLN A 192 11.34 -16.20 33.99
CA GLN A 192 9.87 -16.23 34.02
C GLN A 192 9.29 -17.60 33.60
N VAL A 193 10.05 -18.69 33.78
CA VAL A 193 9.55 -20.08 33.65
C VAL A 193 8.96 -20.53 34.97
#